data_AF-G2NNY1-F1
#
_entry.id   AF-G2NNY1-F1
#
_cell.length_a   1.000
_cell.length_b   1.000
_cell.length_c   1.000
_cell.angle_alpha   90.00
_cell.angle_beta   90.00
_cell.angle_gamma   90.00
#
_symmetry.space_group_name_H-M   'P 1'
#
loop_
_entity.id
_entity.type
_entity.pdbx_description
1 polymer ?
#
loop_
_entity_poly.entity_id
_entity_poly.type
_entity_poly.pdbx_seq_one_letter_code
_entity_poly.pdbx_strand_id
1 'polypeptide(L)' 'MRIRIGVVVLAVVLLIAAFVASIPSRSETEAACRRALDNASTADNRPDVCQDVDAETYRTFLLMYALREEGLD' A
#
# COMPACT_ATOMS: atom_id res chain seq x y z
N MET A 1 19.22 23.52 31.33
CA MET A 1 19.52 23.00 29.97
C MET A 1 19.05 21.55 29.74
N ARG A 2 19.08 20.65 30.76
CA ARG A 2 18.58 19.25 30.66
C ARG A 2 17.11 19.10 30.25
N ILE A 3 16.22 19.95 30.76
CA ILE A 3 14.77 19.89 30.42
C ILE A 3 14.52 20.16 28.93
N ARG A 4 15.33 21.04 28.31
CA ARG A 4 15.21 21.36 26.87
C ARG A 4 15.60 20.18 25.97
N ILE A 5 16.54 19.34 26.40
CA ILE A 5 16.97 18.16 25.65
C ILE A 5 15.89 17.08 25.69
N GLY A 6 15.26 16.86 26.86
CA GLY A 6 14.17 15.89 27.00
C GLY A 6 12.96 16.20 26.10
N VAL A 7 12.59 17.49 25.99
CA VAL A 7 11.49 17.93 25.12
C VAL A 7 11.82 17.73 23.63
N VAL A 8 13.07 18.01 23.21
CA VAL A 8 13.50 17.81 21.82
C VAL A 8 13.50 16.32 21.46
N VAL A 9 14.00 15.45 22.33
CA VAL A 9 13.97 14.00 22.09
C VAL A 9 12.54 13.48 21.98
N LEU A 10 11.64 13.94 22.86
CA LEU A 10 10.23 13.55 22.80
C LEU A 10 9.56 13.98 21.48
N ALA A 11 9.82 15.21 21.03
CA ALA A 11 9.28 15.71 19.76
C ALA A 11 9.78 14.89 18.56
N VAL A 12 11.06 14.51 18.55
CA VAL A 12 11.64 13.67 17.49
C VAL A 12 11.01 12.27 17.48
N VAL A 13 10.84 11.64 18.65
CA VAL A 13 10.19 10.32 18.74
C VAL A 13 8.75 10.37 18.25
N LEU A 14 8.00 11.41 18.59
CA LEU A 14 6.61 11.57 18.13
C LEU A 14 6.52 11.75 16.61
N LEU A 15 7.46 12.50 16.00
CA LEU A 15 7.53 12.65 14.54
C LEU A 15 7.84 11.32 13.84
N ILE A 16 8.78 10.54 14.37
CA ILE A 16 9.13 9.22 13.81
C ILE A 16 7.95 8.25 13.94
N ALA A 17 7.28 8.23 15.10
CA ALA A 17 6.11 7.37 15.32
C ALA A 17 4.95 7.72 14.38
N ALA A 18 4.66 9.02 14.18
CA ALA A 18 3.66 9.47 13.23
C ALA A 18 4.03 9.09 11.79
N PHE A 19 5.30 9.18 11.43
CA PHE A 19 5.79 8.80 10.11
C PHE A 19 5.62 7.29 9.86
N VAL A 20 6.02 6.44 10.81
CA VAL A 20 5.85 4.99 10.70
C VAL A 20 4.37 4.59 10.65
N ALA A 21 3.51 5.26 11.43
CA ALA A 21 2.07 5.01 11.41
C ALA A 21 1.38 5.47 10.12
N SER A 22 2.01 6.37 9.36
CA SER A 22 1.50 6.83 8.06
C SER A 22 1.90 5.94 6.87
N ILE A 23 2.80 4.97 7.09
CA ILE A 23 3.17 4.01 6.06
C ILE A 23 2.04 2.98 5.96
N PRO A 24 1.31 2.91 4.83
CA PRO A 24 0.26 1.92 4.67
C PRO A 24 0.86 0.52 4.83
N SER A 25 0.17 -0.34 5.57
CA SER A 25 0.61 -1.73 5.70
C SER A 25 0.60 -2.40 4.33
N ARG A 26 1.46 -3.42 4.12
CA ARG A 26 1.44 -4.19 2.86
C ARG A 26 0.04 -4.72 2.52
N SER A 27 -0.71 -5.18 3.52
CA SER A 27 -2.09 -5.67 3.37
C SER A 27 -3.07 -4.58 2.92
N GLU A 28 -2.91 -3.35 3.41
CA GLU A 28 -3.73 -2.21 2.98
C GLU A 28 -3.40 -1.79 1.55
N THR A 29 -2.11 -1.82 1.19
CA THR A 29 -1.62 -1.55 -0.17
C THR A 29 -2.16 -2.59 -1.16
N GLU A 30 -2.09 -3.87 -0.82
CA GLU A 30 -2.67 -4.96 -1.63
C GLU A 30 -4.20 -4.88 -1.75
N ALA A 31 -4.89 -4.52 -0.66
CA ALA A 31 -6.33 -4.31 -0.71
C ALA A 31 -6.73 -3.10 -1.56
N ALA A 32 -5.97 -2.00 -1.47
CA ALA A 32 -6.16 -0.83 -2.32
C ALA A 32 -5.92 -1.15 -3.79
N CYS A 33 -4.82 -1.87 -4.09
CA CYS A 33 -4.52 -2.32 -5.45
C CYS A 33 -5.64 -3.19 -6.03
N ARG A 34 -6.15 -4.19 -5.29
CA ARG A 34 -7.26 -5.03 -5.76
C ARG A 34 -8.54 -4.24 -6.06
N ARG A 35 -8.83 -3.18 -5.32
CA ARG A 35 -10.00 -2.32 -5.57
C ARG A 35 -9.82 -1.38 -6.77
N ALA A 36 -8.57 -1.08 -7.12
CA ALA A 36 -8.23 -0.20 -8.23
C ALA A 36 -8.07 -0.94 -9.56
N LEU A 37 -8.16 -2.28 -9.56
CA LEU A 37 -8.16 -3.06 -10.79
C LEU A 37 -9.44 -2.84 -11.59
N ASP A 38 -9.26 -2.62 -12.89
CA ASP A 38 -10.31 -2.39 -13.87
C ASP A 38 -9.95 -3.03 -15.23
N ASN A 39 -10.83 -2.84 -16.22
CA ASN A 39 -10.64 -3.34 -17.57
C ASN A 39 -9.46 -2.73 -18.35
N ALA A 40 -8.88 -1.62 -17.87
CA ALA A 40 -7.68 -1.03 -18.45
C ALA A 40 -6.39 -1.56 -17.81
N SER A 41 -6.51 -2.24 -16.67
CA SER A 41 -5.40 -2.75 -15.89
C SER A 41 -4.79 -3.97 -16.58
N THR A 42 -3.50 -3.90 -16.92
CA THR A 42 -2.76 -4.99 -17.56
C THR A 42 -1.41 -5.19 -16.87
N ALA A 43 -0.63 -6.19 -17.32
CA ALA A 43 0.72 -6.43 -16.80
C ALA A 43 1.63 -5.22 -16.99
N ASP A 44 1.46 -4.50 -18.10
CA ASP A 44 2.26 -3.35 -18.53
C ASP A 44 1.60 -2.00 -18.19
N ASN A 45 0.29 -1.98 -17.91
CA ASN A 45 -0.45 -0.81 -17.46
C ASN A 45 -0.95 -1.00 -16.03
N ARG A 46 -0.10 -0.67 -15.05
CA ARG A 46 -0.41 -0.82 -13.63
C ARG A 46 -0.93 0.49 -13.02
N PRO A 47 -2.02 0.45 -12.23
CA PRO A 47 -2.43 1.58 -11.41
C PRO A 47 -1.31 2.02 -10.47
N ASP A 48 -1.21 3.32 -10.19
CA ASP A 48 -0.18 3.87 -9.29
C ASP A 48 -0.20 3.21 -7.91
N VAL A 49 -1.39 2.88 -7.40
CA VAL A 49 -1.57 2.20 -6.11
C VAL A 49 -1.07 0.74 -6.10
N CYS A 50 -0.77 0.17 -7.26
CA CYS A 50 -0.23 -1.18 -7.42
C CYS A 50 1.29 -1.19 -7.69
N GLN A 51 1.95 -0.03 -7.75
CA GLN A 51 3.39 0.06 -8.05
C GLN A 51 4.25 -0.59 -6.96
N ASP A 52 3.81 -0.50 -5.70
CA ASP A 52 4.49 -1.11 -4.54
C ASP A 52 4.11 -2.59 -4.33
N VAL A 53 3.29 -3.18 -5.22
CA VAL A 53 2.92 -4.61 -5.16
C VAL A 53 3.85 -5.42 -6.05
N ASP A 54 4.40 -6.49 -5.48
CA ASP A 54 5.26 -7.44 -6.20
C ASP A 54 4.59 -7.94 -7.50
N ALA A 55 5.39 -8.06 -8.57
CA ALA A 55 4.86 -8.38 -9.90
C ALA A 55 4.12 -9.72 -9.98
N GLU A 56 4.56 -10.71 -9.18
CA GLU A 56 3.89 -12.01 -9.07
C GLU A 56 2.52 -11.89 -8.40
N THR A 57 2.45 -11.17 -7.27
CA THR A 57 1.20 -10.88 -6.57
C THR A 57 0.21 -10.11 -7.44
N TYR A 58 0.70 -9.11 -8.17
CA TYR A 58 -0.13 -8.33 -9.09
C TYR A 58 -0.73 -9.18 -10.22
N ARG A 59 0.03 -10.14 -10.79
CA ARG A 59 -0.51 -11.09 -11.78
C ARG A 59 -1.63 -11.96 -11.21
N THR A 60 -1.48 -12.41 -9.97
CA THR A 60 -2.54 -13.15 -9.27
C THR A 60 -3.80 -12.28 -9.11
N PHE A 61 -3.65 -11.00 -8.78
CA PHE A 61 -4.80 -10.09 -8.68
C PHE A 61 -5.49 -9.86 -10.02
N LEU A 62 -4.74 -9.72 -11.12
CA LEU A 62 -5.32 -9.65 -12.47
C LEU A 62 -6.11 -10.91 -12.83
N LEU A 63 -5.58 -12.10 -12.51
CA LEU A 63 -6.28 -13.35 -12.73
C LEU A 63 -7.58 -13.43 -11.92
N MET A 64 -7.52 -13.10 -10.63
CA MET A 64 -8.71 -13.08 -9.76
C MET A 64 -9.75 -12.07 -10.23
N TYR A 65 -9.31 -10.90 -10.72
CA TYR A 65 -10.21 -9.91 -11.30
C TYR A 65 -10.91 -10.46 -12.56
N ALA A 66 -10.16 -11.07 -13.48
CA ALA A 66 -10.73 -11.69 -14.68
C ALA A 66 -11.75 -12.79 -14.33
N LEU A 67 -11.43 -13.68 -13.39
CA LEU A 67 -12.35 -14.72 -12.93
C LEU A 67 -13.64 -14.13 -12.33
N ARG A 68 -13.53 -13.04 -11.58
CA ARG A 68 -14.68 -12.35 -11.02
C ARG A 68 -15.57 -11.71 -12.08
N GLU A 69 -14.98 -11.08 -13.09
CA GLU A 69 -15.72 -10.51 -14.24
C GLU A 69 -16.43 -11.61 -15.05
N GLU A 70 -15.87 -12.83 -15.08
CA GLU A 70 -16.49 -14.02 -15.66
C GLU A 70 -17.56 -14.67 -14.75
N GLY A 71 -17.76 -14.16 -13.52
CA GLY A 71 -18.71 -14.68 -12.55
C GLY A 71 -18.28 -15.99 -11.87
N LEU A 72 -16.97 -16.27 -11.85
CA LEU A 72 -16.36 -17.51 -11.33
C LEU A 72 -15.76 -17.31 -9.92
N ASP A 73 -16.32 -16.42 -9.10
CA ASP A 73 -15.84 -16.06 -7.75
C ASP A 73 -16.21 -17.09 -6.66
#